data_AF-A0A8C5S7C3-F1
#
_entry.id   AF-A0A8C5S7C3-F1
#
_cell.length_a   1.000
_cell.length_b   1.000
_cell.length_c   1.000
_cell.angle_alpha   90.00
_cell.angle_beta   90.00
_cell.angle_gamma   90.00
#
_symmetry.space_group_name_H-M   'P 1'
#
loop_
_entity.id
_entity.type
_entity.pdbx_description
1 polymer ?
#
loop_
_entity_poly.entity_id
_entity_poly.type
_entity_poly.pdbx_seq_one_letter_code
_entity_poly.pdbx_strand_id
1 'polypeptide(L)'
;MIQVYIDGMPLLHRMLAVAFVQILLVSGNWILPVPVLCSFKCFTCDNVIDNFNCNRWAEDKWCPQNTQYCLTIHHFTSHGRSLSVTKQCATREECHFVGCHHHRETSHTECASCCEGMICNVDVPTNHTNAVFVVLHARKTSGGSRQTISISLLVILIIVFRL
;
A
#
# COMPACT_ATOMS: atom_id res chain seq x y z
N MET A 1 21.79 -57.34 9.86
CA MET A 1 22.41 -56.30 9.03
C MET A 1 21.31 -55.50 8.34
N ILE A 2 20.61 -54.59 9.05
CA ILE A 2 19.75 -53.49 8.53
C ILE A 2 19.10 -52.71 9.70
N GLN A 3 18.79 -53.34 10.84
CA GLN A 3 18.04 -52.69 11.94
C GLN A 3 18.86 -51.87 12.97
N VAL A 4 20.19 -51.99 13.00
CA VAL A 4 21.05 -51.24 13.95
C VAL A 4 21.57 -49.92 13.34
N TYR A 5 21.21 -49.64 12.09
CA TYR A 5 21.66 -48.45 11.35
C TYR A 5 20.67 -47.27 11.43
N ILE A 6 19.64 -47.36 12.29
CA ILE A 6 18.56 -46.37 12.42
C ILE A 6 18.71 -45.50 13.69
N ASP A 7 19.45 -45.95 14.70
CA ASP A 7 19.54 -45.29 16.04
C ASP A 7 20.75 -44.35 16.21
N GLY A 8 21.27 -43.80 15.11
CA GLY A 8 22.55 -43.07 15.09
C GLY A 8 22.53 -41.71 14.41
N MET A 9 21.37 -41.12 14.11
CA MET A 9 21.31 -39.77 13.54
C MET A 9 21.62 -38.75 14.65
N PRO A 10 22.81 -38.13 14.65
CA PRO A 10 23.32 -37.43 15.83
C PRO A 10 22.42 -36.23 16.11
N LEU A 11 22.11 -35.99 17.39
CA LEU A 11 21.43 -34.79 17.89
C LEU A 11 21.94 -33.51 17.22
N LEU A 12 23.23 -33.48 16.86
CA LEU A 12 23.87 -32.43 16.08
C LEU A 12 23.17 -32.11 14.75
N HIS A 13 22.73 -33.10 13.97
CA HIS A 13 22.03 -32.86 12.70
C HIS A 13 20.66 -32.22 12.92
N ARG A 14 19.92 -32.64 13.95
CA ARG A 14 18.64 -32.01 14.33
C ARG A 14 18.85 -30.58 14.81
N MET A 15 19.89 -30.35 15.62
CA MET A 15 20.26 -29.01 16.11
C MET A 15 20.70 -28.09 14.97
N LEU A 16 21.47 -28.59 13.99
CA LEU A 16 21.88 -27.84 12.81
C LEU A 16 20.70 -27.53 11.90
N ALA A 17 19.77 -28.47 11.70
CA ALA A 17 18.56 -28.23 10.91
C ALA A 17 17.67 -27.15 11.55
N VAL A 18 17.47 -27.21 12.88
CA VAL A 18 16.72 -26.18 13.61
C VAL A 18 17.43 -24.84 13.53
N ALA A 19 18.75 -24.78 13.73
CA ALA A 19 19.52 -23.55 13.60
C ALA A 19 19.43 -22.97 12.19
N PHE A 20 19.49 -23.79 11.15
CA PHE A 20 19.38 -23.35 9.75
C PHE A 20 17.98 -22.79 9.45
N VAL A 21 16.91 -23.44 9.91
CA VAL A 21 15.54 -22.94 9.79
C VAL A 21 15.34 -21.63 10.54
N GLN A 22 15.89 -21.51 11.75
CA GLN A 22 15.84 -20.26 12.52
C GLN A 22 16.65 -19.14 11.85
N ILE A 23 17.81 -19.45 11.25
CA ILE A 23 18.60 -18.49 10.46
C ILE A 23 17.81 -18.02 9.23
N LEU A 24 17.14 -18.92 8.51
CA LEU A 24 16.28 -18.56 7.38
C LEU A 24 15.09 -17.69 7.81
N LEU A 25 14.47 -17.97 8.96
CA LEU A 25 13.36 -17.18 9.50
C LEU A 25 13.81 -15.79 9.99
N VAL A 26 14.97 -15.70 10.66
CA VAL A 26 15.51 -14.47 11.27
C VAL A 26 16.27 -13.60 10.28
N SER A 27 16.87 -14.18 9.23
CA SER A 27 17.57 -13.43 8.19
C SER A 27 16.66 -12.50 7.38
N GLY A 28 15.33 -12.58 7.57
CA GLY A 28 14.38 -11.59 7.07
C GLY A 28 14.36 -11.46 5.55
N ASN A 29 15.01 -12.38 4.83
CA ASN A 29 15.15 -12.35 3.38
C ASN A 29 13.90 -12.90 2.68
N TRP A 30 12.74 -12.72 3.29
CA TRP A 30 11.43 -12.81 2.64
C TRP A 30 11.24 -11.54 1.81
N ILE A 31 12.13 -11.34 0.84
CA ILE A 31 11.94 -10.36 -0.22
C ILE A 31 10.81 -10.94 -1.07
N LEU A 32 9.57 -10.72 -0.65
CA LEU A 32 8.45 -10.78 -1.58
C LEU A 32 8.88 -9.93 -2.78
N PRO A 33 8.76 -10.44 -4.01
CA PRO A 33 9.10 -9.65 -5.17
C PRO A 33 8.31 -8.34 -5.06
N VAL A 34 9.08 -7.25 -4.95
CA VAL A 34 8.63 -5.86 -4.79
C VAL A 34 7.51 -5.43 -5.78
N PRO A 35 7.30 -6.04 -6.96
CA PRO A 35 6.17 -5.69 -7.83
C PRO A 35 4.77 -5.86 -7.23
N VAL A 36 4.55 -6.86 -6.36
CA VAL A 36 3.19 -7.14 -5.82
C VAL A 36 2.82 -6.18 -4.70
N LEU A 37 3.80 -5.54 -4.06
CA LEU A 37 3.56 -4.60 -2.94
C LEU A 37 3.28 -3.16 -3.41
N CYS A 38 3.45 -2.87 -4.70
CA CYS A 38 3.15 -1.55 -5.29
C CYS A 38 1.87 -1.56 -6.14
N SER A 39 1.11 -2.67 -6.18
CA SER A 39 -0.18 -2.68 -6.85
C SER A 39 -1.23 -1.99 -5.97
N PHE A 40 -1.97 -1.06 -6.57
CA PHE A 40 -3.06 -0.36 -5.92
C PHE A 40 -4.20 -0.17 -6.92
N LYS A 41 -5.35 0.25 -6.40
CA LYS A 41 -6.54 0.55 -7.19
C LYS A 41 -6.95 1.99 -6.92
N CYS A 42 -7.62 2.60 -7.89
CA CYS A 42 -8.32 3.86 -7.75
C CYS A 42 -9.74 3.65 -8.26
N PHE A 43 -10.67 4.50 -7.86
CA PHE A 43 -11.86 4.67 -8.69
C PHE A 43 -11.44 5.25 -10.04
N THR A 44 -11.95 4.67 -11.14
CA THR A 44 -11.68 5.16 -12.49
C THR A 44 -12.98 5.34 -13.27
N CYS A 45 -13.18 6.53 -13.83
CA CYS A 45 -14.33 6.89 -14.66
C CYS A 45 -13.96 8.10 -15.52
N ASP A 46 -14.60 8.26 -16.67
CA ASP A 46 -14.35 9.37 -17.57
C ASP A 46 -15.64 10.18 -17.80
N ASN A 47 -15.61 11.46 -17.42
CA ASN A 47 -16.65 12.44 -17.66
C ASN A 47 -18.07 11.97 -17.28
N VAL A 48 -18.19 11.35 -16.09
CA VAL A 48 -19.48 10.87 -15.57
C VAL A 48 -20.19 11.96 -14.77
N ILE A 49 -21.51 11.91 -14.70
CA ILE A 49 -22.34 13.02 -14.22
C ILE A 49 -22.11 13.41 -12.74
N ASP A 50 -21.74 12.45 -11.89
CA ASP A 50 -21.50 12.67 -10.47
C ASP A 50 -20.56 11.62 -9.86
N ASN A 51 -20.14 11.89 -8.62
CA ASN A 51 -19.25 11.04 -7.85
C ASN A 51 -19.87 9.66 -7.53
N PHE A 52 -21.18 9.62 -7.30
CA PHE A 52 -21.87 8.40 -6.90
C PHE A 52 -21.86 7.38 -8.05
N ASN A 53 -22.24 7.80 -9.25
CA ASN A 53 -22.22 6.99 -10.46
C ASN A 53 -20.80 6.53 -10.79
N CYS A 54 -19.80 7.41 -10.64
CA CYS A 54 -18.39 7.02 -10.79
C CYS A 54 -18.03 5.85 -9.85
N ASN A 55 -18.26 6.01 -8.55
CA ASN A 55 -17.87 5.00 -7.57
C ASN A 55 -18.70 3.71 -7.69
N ARG A 56 -19.97 3.82 -8.11
CA ARG A 56 -20.90 2.70 -8.24
C ARG A 56 -20.55 1.77 -9.41
N TRP A 57 -20.08 2.34 -10.52
CA TRP A 57 -19.86 1.63 -11.79
C TRP A 57 -18.38 1.55 -12.19
N ALA A 58 -17.46 2.00 -11.34
CA ALA A 58 -16.04 1.86 -11.58
C ALA A 58 -15.66 0.39 -11.79
N GLU A 59 -14.83 0.15 -12.80
CA GLU A 59 -14.27 -1.17 -13.06
C GLU A 59 -13.35 -1.62 -11.92
N ASP A 60 -13.42 -2.90 -11.55
CA ASP A 60 -12.54 -3.49 -10.55
C ASP A 60 -11.18 -3.87 -11.14
N LYS A 61 -10.39 -2.86 -11.56
CA LYS A 61 -9.07 -3.04 -12.17
C LYS A 61 -7.95 -2.45 -11.33
N TRP A 62 -6.76 -3.05 -11.48
CA TRP A 62 -5.53 -2.56 -10.88
C TRP A 62 -4.94 -1.41 -11.69
N CYS A 63 -4.28 -0.47 -11.01
CA CYS A 63 -3.59 0.63 -11.66
C CYS A 63 -2.35 0.14 -12.45
N PRO A 64 -2.01 0.78 -13.59
CA PRO A 64 -0.81 0.49 -14.34
C PRO A 64 0.49 0.70 -13.53
N GLN A 65 1.53 -0.06 -13.83
CA GLN A 65 2.80 -0.04 -13.06
C GLN A 65 3.53 1.31 -13.03
N ASN A 66 3.26 2.19 -14.00
CA ASN A 66 3.88 3.52 -14.09
C ASN A 66 3.12 4.59 -13.29
N THR A 67 2.02 4.25 -12.63
CA THR A 67 1.21 5.18 -11.83
C THR A 67 1.44 4.95 -10.34
N GLN A 68 1.27 6.00 -9.53
CA GLN A 68 1.47 5.94 -8.07
C GLN A 68 0.36 6.65 -7.28
N TYR A 69 -0.52 7.38 -7.97
CA TYR A 69 -1.54 8.23 -7.35
C TYR A 69 -2.91 7.98 -7.95
N CYS A 70 -3.95 8.40 -7.25
CA CYS A 70 -5.28 8.53 -7.78
C CYS A 70 -5.58 10.01 -8.03
N LEU A 71 -5.86 10.38 -9.28
CA LEU A 71 -6.31 11.71 -9.67
C LEU A 71 -7.85 11.75 -9.68
N THR A 72 -8.40 12.88 -9.26
CA THR A 72 -9.82 13.22 -9.42
C THR A 72 -9.94 14.64 -9.93
N ILE A 73 -10.68 14.81 -11.02
CA ILE A 73 -11.08 16.09 -11.61
C ILE A 73 -12.60 16.20 -11.47
N HIS A 74 -13.07 17.32 -10.92
CA HIS A 74 -14.48 17.58 -10.70
C HIS A 74 -14.86 18.93 -11.27
N HIS A 75 -15.79 18.91 -12.23
CA HIS A 75 -16.38 20.11 -12.80
C HIS A 75 -17.75 20.31 -12.17
N PHE A 76 -18.02 21.52 -11.69
CA PHE A 76 -19.28 21.84 -11.03
C PHE A 76 -19.69 23.29 -11.27
N THR A 77 -20.97 23.57 -11.13
CA THR A 77 -21.51 24.93 -11.22
C THR A 77 -21.08 25.76 -10.01
N SER A 78 -21.18 27.08 -10.10
CA SER A 78 -21.02 28.00 -8.96
C SER A 78 -21.87 27.66 -7.73
N HIS A 79 -22.98 26.93 -7.90
CA HIS A 79 -23.88 26.50 -6.83
C HIS A 79 -23.51 25.11 -6.26
N GLY A 80 -22.40 24.51 -6.70
CA GLY A 80 -21.93 23.21 -6.21
C GLY A 80 -22.54 22.00 -6.92
N ARG A 81 -23.34 22.19 -7.97
CA ARG A 81 -23.92 21.06 -8.74
C ARG A 81 -22.85 20.46 -9.65
N SER A 82 -22.58 19.15 -9.50
CA SER A 82 -21.69 18.41 -10.40
C SER A 82 -22.16 18.51 -11.86
N LEU A 83 -21.19 18.78 -12.74
CA LEU A 83 -21.32 18.75 -14.19
C LEU A 83 -20.65 17.48 -14.73
N SER A 84 -19.44 17.19 -14.25
CA SER A 84 -18.75 15.95 -14.55
C SER A 84 -17.68 15.62 -13.52
N VAL A 85 -17.35 14.33 -13.43
CA VAL A 85 -16.29 13.76 -12.61
C VAL A 85 -15.46 12.84 -13.49
N THR A 86 -14.14 13.02 -13.44
CA THR A 86 -13.17 12.10 -14.02
C THR A 86 -12.24 11.62 -12.92
N LYS A 87 -12.03 10.31 -12.85
CA LYS A 87 -11.09 9.70 -11.91
C LYS A 87 -10.18 8.75 -12.66
N GLN A 88 -8.89 8.75 -12.34
CA GLN A 88 -7.93 7.85 -12.98
C GLN A 88 -6.72 7.59 -12.09
N CYS A 89 -6.01 6.50 -12.39
CA CYS A 89 -4.66 6.29 -11.87
C CYS A 89 -3.73 7.31 -12.56
N ALA A 90 -2.80 7.89 -11.80
CA ALA A 90 -1.97 8.99 -12.27
C ALA A 90 -0.50 8.86 -11.86
N THR A 91 0.38 9.45 -12.66
CA THR A 91 1.80 9.66 -12.33
C THR A 91 1.99 10.88 -11.44
N ARG A 92 3.20 11.06 -10.92
CA ARG A 92 3.55 12.27 -10.17
C ARG A 92 3.38 13.53 -11.00
N GLU A 93 3.82 13.48 -12.27
CA GLU A 93 3.81 14.59 -13.23
C GLU A 93 2.38 15.11 -13.47
N GLU A 94 1.42 14.19 -13.63
CA GLU A 94 0.00 14.52 -13.79
C GLU A 94 -0.59 15.18 -12.53
N CYS A 95 -0.10 14.81 -11.35
CA CYS A 95 -0.53 15.37 -10.07
C CYS A 95 0.09 16.73 -9.70
N HIS A 96 0.95 17.33 -10.55
CA HIS A 96 1.47 18.67 -10.29
C HIS A 96 0.40 19.76 -10.43
N PHE A 97 -0.66 19.51 -11.20
CA PHE A 97 -1.72 20.50 -11.51
C PHE A 97 -2.96 20.30 -10.65
N VAL A 98 -2.79 20.17 -9.33
CA VAL A 98 -3.90 20.19 -8.37
C VAL A 98 -4.31 21.61 -8.02
N GLY A 99 -5.56 21.78 -7.58
CA GLY A 99 -6.13 23.08 -7.24
C GLY A 99 -7.49 23.30 -7.91
N CYS A 100 -8.03 24.51 -7.79
CA CYS A 100 -9.28 24.87 -8.44
C CYS A 100 -9.08 26.06 -9.40
N HIS A 101 -9.71 25.97 -10.57
CA HIS A 101 -9.83 27.04 -11.53
C HIS A 101 -11.30 27.39 -11.73
N HIS A 102 -11.64 28.65 -11.48
CA HIS A 102 -12.96 29.18 -11.79
C HIS A 102 -13.00 29.79 -13.19
N HIS A 103 -13.90 29.32 -14.05
CA HIS A 103 -14.12 29.85 -15.40
C HIS A 103 -15.26 30.87 -15.36
N ARG A 104 -14.90 32.15 -15.43
CA ARG A 104 -15.84 33.27 -15.27
C ARG A 104 -16.88 33.35 -16.40
N GLU A 105 -16.50 32.94 -17.61
CA GLU A 105 -17.38 33.01 -18.79
C GLU A 105 -18.54 32.02 -18.74
N THR A 106 -18.30 30.84 -18.18
CA THR A 106 -19.24 29.71 -18.15
C THR A 106 -19.84 29.48 -16.76
N SER A 107 -19.39 30.22 -15.74
CA SER A 107 -19.81 30.08 -14.34
C SER A 107 -19.62 28.66 -13.77
N HIS A 108 -18.65 27.90 -14.29
CA HIS A 108 -18.24 26.60 -13.75
C HIS A 108 -16.86 26.67 -13.11
N THR A 109 -16.63 25.74 -12.20
CA THR A 109 -15.36 25.55 -11.51
C THR A 109 -14.86 24.15 -11.81
N GLU A 110 -13.58 24.06 -12.14
CA GLU A 110 -12.83 22.82 -12.24
C GLU A 110 -11.95 22.72 -10.99
N CYS A 111 -12.00 21.59 -10.29
CA CYS A 111 -11.08 21.30 -9.20
C CYS A 111 -10.41 19.94 -9.43
N ALA A 112 -9.10 19.87 -9.18
CA ALA A 112 -8.29 18.67 -9.28
C ALA A 112 -7.60 18.35 -7.95
N SER A 113 -7.63 17.07 -7.55
CA SER A 113 -6.94 16.55 -6.36
C SER A 113 -6.24 15.24 -6.67
N CYS A 114 -5.10 15.00 -6.02
CA CYS A 114 -4.42 13.72 -6.05
C CYS A 114 -4.24 13.14 -4.65
N CYS A 115 -4.32 11.83 -4.53
CA CYS A 115 -4.02 11.11 -3.29
C CYS A 115 -3.17 9.87 -3.54
N GLU A 116 -2.39 9.48 -2.55
CA GLU A 116 -1.63 8.22 -2.53
C GLU A 116 -2.36 7.18 -1.67
N GLY A 117 -2.56 5.97 -2.21
CA GLY A 117 -3.12 4.84 -1.48
C GLY A 117 -4.19 4.08 -2.26
N MET A 118 -4.58 2.91 -1.73
CA MET A 118 -5.61 2.07 -2.34
C MET A 118 -6.99 2.70 -2.18
N ILE A 119 -7.65 2.98 -3.30
CA ILE A 119 -9.01 3.53 -3.41
C ILE A 119 -9.14 4.82 -2.58
N CYS A 120 -8.09 5.64 -2.57
CA CYS A 120 -8.06 6.86 -1.75
C CYS A 120 -8.96 7.97 -2.30
N ASN A 121 -9.29 7.94 -3.58
CA ASN A 121 -10.06 8.97 -4.29
C ASN A 121 -11.58 8.74 -4.20
N VAL A 122 -12.10 8.45 -3.01
CA VAL A 122 -13.55 8.19 -2.81
C VAL A 122 -14.36 9.47 -3.05
N ASP A 123 -13.87 10.60 -2.55
CA ASP A 123 -14.52 11.90 -2.62
C ASP A 123 -14.05 12.74 -3.82
N VAL A 124 -14.80 13.79 -4.14
CA VAL A 124 -14.44 14.78 -5.16
C VAL A 124 -13.97 16.08 -4.52
N PRO A 125 -12.99 16.79 -5.11
CA PRO A 125 -12.62 18.12 -4.67
C PRO A 125 -13.73 19.12 -5.01
N THR A 126 -13.97 20.07 -4.12
CA THR A 126 -15.04 21.08 -4.23
C THR A 126 -14.54 22.48 -3.95
N ASN A 127 -13.34 22.62 -3.41
CA ASN A 127 -12.72 23.91 -3.10
C ASN A 127 -11.19 23.78 -3.04
N HIS A 128 -10.49 24.88 -2.80
CA HIS A 128 -9.02 24.88 -2.70
C HIS A 128 -8.46 24.11 -1.49
N THR A 129 -9.29 23.79 -0.48
CA THR A 129 -8.84 23.07 0.71
C THR A 129 -8.76 21.57 0.52
N ASN A 130 -9.60 21.00 -0.36
CA ASN A 130 -9.58 19.57 -0.71
C ASN A 130 -9.06 19.30 -2.13
N ALA A 131 -8.92 20.32 -2.98
CA ALA A 131 -8.20 20.26 -4.26
C ALA A 131 -6.68 20.32 -4.05
N VAL A 132 -6.13 19.31 -3.39
CA VAL A 132 -4.72 19.25 -2.98
C VAL A 132 -4.07 17.93 -3.38
N PHE A 133 -2.74 17.86 -3.29
CA PHE A 133 -1.97 16.64 -3.48
C PHE A 133 -1.59 16.04 -2.12
N VAL A 134 -2.26 14.94 -1.73
CA VAL A 134 -2.06 14.24 -0.46
C VAL A 134 -1.15 13.03 -0.66
N VAL A 135 0.06 13.11 -0.11
CA VAL A 135 1.06 12.03 -0.17
C VAL A 135 1.15 11.40 1.23
N LEU A 136 0.55 10.22 1.40
CA LEU A 136 0.73 9.43 2.61
C LEU A 136 2.08 8.75 2.51
N HIS A 137 3.12 9.39 3.03
CA HIS A 137 4.38 8.69 3.26
C HIS A 137 4.05 7.53 4.20
N ALA A 138 4.12 6.30 3.67
CA ALA A 138 4.23 5.14 4.52
C ALA A 138 5.48 5.36 5.36
N ARG A 139 5.29 5.89 6.58
CA ARG A 139 6.30 5.90 7.61
C ARG A 139 6.53 4.42 7.86
N LYS A 140 7.45 3.81 7.11
CA LYS A 140 8.07 2.54 7.43
C LYS A 140 8.83 2.78 8.73
N THR A 141 8.10 2.95 9.82
CA THR A 141 8.59 2.48 11.10
C THR A 141 8.59 0.97 10.92
N SER A 142 9.69 0.46 10.37
CA SER A 142 10.23 -0.81 10.83
C SER A 142 10.53 -0.64 12.32
N GLY A 143 9.47 -0.54 13.12
CA GLY A 143 9.45 -1.01 14.49
C GLY A 143 9.52 -2.52 14.42
N GLY A 144 10.62 -3.03 13.83
CA GLY A 144 11.16 -4.28 14.26
C GLY A 144 11.45 -4.04 15.73
N SER A 145 10.47 -4.37 16.58
CA SER A 145 10.77 -4.80 17.92
C SER A 145 11.79 -5.90 17.71
N ARG A 146 13.07 -5.53 17.81
CA ARG A 146 14.13 -6.47 18.12
C ARG A 146 13.65 -7.05 19.43
N GLN A 147 12.87 -8.12 19.36
CA GLN A 147 12.74 -9.04 20.47
C GLN A 147 14.15 -9.55 20.67
N THR A 148 14.93 -8.77 21.43
CA THR A 148 16.14 -9.23 22.07
C THR A 148 15.64 -10.32 22.99
N ILE A 149 15.54 -11.54 22.46
CA ILE A 149 15.42 -12.72 23.29
C ILE A 149 16.61 -12.61 24.23
N SER A 150 16.32 -12.27 25.48
CA SER A 150 17.33 -12.03 26.49
C SER A 150 18.24 -13.24 26.49
N ILE A 151 19.52 -13.04 26.19
CA ILE A 151 20.53 -14.11 26.15
C ILE A 151 20.48 -14.92 27.45
N SER A 152 20.08 -14.29 28.56
CA SER A 152 19.81 -14.91 29.86
C SER A 152 18.77 -16.04 29.79
N LEU A 153 17.66 -15.89 29.04
CA LEU A 153 16.65 -16.95 28.91
C LEU A 153 17.16 -18.15 28.11
N LEU A 154 17.99 -17.89 27.10
CA LEU A 154 18.61 -18.94 26.28
C LEU A 154 19.64 -19.73 27.11
N VAL A 155 20.44 -19.03 27.93
CA VAL A 155 21.41 -19.66 28.86
C VAL A 155 20.69 -20.49 29.93
N ILE A 156 19.60 -19.98 30.51
CA ILE A 156 18.81 -20.71 31.51
C ILE A 156 18.22 -22.00 30.92
N LEU A 157 17.65 -21.94 29.72
CA LEU A 157 17.13 -23.13 29.04
C LEU A 157 18.22 -24.17 28.79
N ILE A 158 19.42 -23.75 28.35
CA ILE A 158 20.53 -24.68 28.13
C ILE A 158 20.98 -25.33 29.44
N ILE A 159 21.02 -24.59 30.55
CA ILE A 159 21.39 -25.12 31.87
C ILE A 159 20.33 -26.12 32.37
N VAL A 160 19.04 -25.81 32.22
CA VAL A 160 17.94 -26.69 32.64
C VAL A 160 17.87 -27.97 31.81
N PHE A 161 18.14 -27.91 30.50
CA PHE A 161 18.15 -29.09 29.62
C PHE A 161 19.47 -29.88 29.62
N ARG A 162 20.49 -29.40 30.34
CA ARG A 162 21.79 -30.09 30.53
C ARG A 162 21.92 -30.79 31.89
N LEU A 163 20.86 -30.79 32.70
CA LEU A 163 20.71 -31.57 33.94
C LEU A 163 19.90 -32.84 33.68
#